data_AF-A0A2D9QIF8-F1
#
_entry.id   AF-A0A2D9QIF8-F1
#
_cell.length_a   1.000
_cell.length_b   1.000
_cell.length_c   1.000
_cell.angle_alpha   90.00
_cell.angle_beta   90.00
_cell.angle_gamma   90.00
#
_symmetry.space_group_name_H-M   'P 1'
#
loop_
_entity.id
_entity.type
_entity.pdbx_description
1 polymer ?
#
loop_
_entity_poly.entity_id
_entity_poly.type
_entity_poly.pdbx_seq_one_letter_code
_entity_poly.pdbx_strand_id
1 'polypeptide(L)'
;GWPYVYFKDHADPTHLKLNPKKVQEAMENSLMPDLPLDAHSVPLGLLFHSGKNINTKYKNGAFVVRRGGVSTSKLTGYDVLFIPFKDGKPNGVIETFLSGFIASEERGEIYGRPVGIAEALNGEIIITDDVGGRLLLISPLFD
;
A
#
# COMPACT_ATOMS: atom_id res chain seq x y z
N GLY A 1 7.32 -0.07 -18.60
CA GLY A 1 7.56 -1.32 -19.35
C GLY A 1 7.00 -2.50 -18.56
N TRP A 2 6.72 -3.62 -19.22
CA TRP A 2 6.30 -4.86 -18.56
C TRP A 2 7.55 -5.63 -18.05
N PRO A 3 7.52 -6.21 -16.83
CA PRO A 3 8.66 -6.99 -16.32
C PRO A 3 8.77 -8.35 -17.02
N TYR A 4 9.98 -8.90 -17.10
CA TYR A 4 10.21 -10.25 -17.62
C TYR A 4 9.72 -11.33 -16.64
N VAL A 5 9.77 -11.02 -15.34
CA VAL A 5 9.46 -11.93 -14.23
C VAL A 5 8.82 -11.13 -13.11
N TYR A 6 7.74 -11.65 -12.55
CA TYR A 6 7.09 -11.19 -11.33
C TYR A 6 7.60 -12.02 -10.15
N PHE A 7 7.80 -11.39 -8.99
CA PHE A 7 8.08 -12.09 -7.73
C PHE A 7 9.20 -13.14 -7.81
N LYS A 8 10.25 -12.87 -8.60
CA LYS A 8 11.42 -13.72 -8.87
C LYS A 8 11.18 -15.01 -9.66
N ASP A 9 10.07 -15.71 -9.46
CA ASP A 9 9.84 -17.04 -10.03
C ASP A 9 8.61 -17.12 -10.96
N HIS A 10 7.87 -16.03 -11.14
CA HIS A 10 6.70 -15.99 -12.01
C HIS A 10 7.04 -15.30 -13.34
N ALA A 11 7.52 -16.07 -14.31
CA ALA A 11 7.79 -15.55 -15.65
C ALA A 11 6.55 -14.90 -16.30
N ASP A 12 6.73 -13.76 -16.95
CA ASP A 12 5.70 -13.22 -17.82
C ASP A 12 5.51 -14.16 -19.03
N PRO A 13 4.28 -14.62 -19.32
CA PRO A 13 4.04 -15.62 -20.36
C PRO A 13 4.31 -15.11 -21.77
N THR A 14 4.22 -13.79 -21.99
CA THR A 14 4.51 -13.17 -23.28
C THR A 14 6.02 -13.11 -23.49
N HIS A 15 6.77 -12.64 -22.49
CA HIS A 15 8.23 -12.58 -22.54
C HIS A 15 8.87 -13.97 -22.54
N LEU A 16 8.27 -14.97 -21.90
CA LEU A 16 8.77 -16.35 -21.96
C LEU A 16 8.77 -16.89 -23.40
N LYS A 17 7.77 -16.52 -24.20
CA LYS A 17 7.70 -16.89 -25.63
C LYS A 17 8.65 -16.06 -26.50
N LEU A 18 8.70 -14.75 -26.26
CA LEU A 18 9.43 -13.81 -27.13
C LEU A 18 10.93 -13.70 -26.80
N ASN A 19 11.31 -13.85 -25.53
CA ASN A 19 12.65 -13.57 -25.01
C ASN A 19 13.07 -14.53 -23.87
N PRO A 20 13.04 -15.87 -24.07
CA PRO A 20 13.24 -16.84 -22.99
C PRO A 20 14.58 -16.68 -22.24
N LYS A 21 15.67 -16.31 -22.93
CA LYS A 21 16.97 -16.05 -22.29
C LYS A 21 16.93 -14.88 -21.31
N LYS A 22 16.23 -13.80 -21.66
CA LYS A 22 16.09 -12.62 -20.77
C LYS A 22 15.21 -12.93 -19.57
N VAL A 23 14.21 -13.80 -19.74
CA VAL A 23 13.40 -14.29 -18.62
C VAL A 23 14.27 -15.08 -17.65
N GLN A 24 15.09 -16.01 -18.15
CA GLN A 24 16.00 -16.78 -17.29
C GLN A 24 16.97 -15.87 -16.53
N GLU A 25 17.63 -14.94 -17.22
CA GLU A 25 18.50 -13.95 -16.60
C GLU A 25 17.77 -13.13 -15.53
N ALA A 26 16.53 -12.71 -15.81
CA ALA A 26 15.73 -11.98 -14.85
C ALA A 26 15.37 -12.82 -13.62
N MET A 27 15.08 -14.12 -13.77
CA MET A 27 14.79 -15.02 -12.64
C MET A 27 16.01 -15.18 -11.71
N GLU A 28 17.21 -15.27 -12.28
CA GLU A 28 18.46 -15.40 -11.53
C GLU A 28 18.79 -14.13 -10.73
N ASN A 29 18.44 -12.96 -11.27
CA ASN A 29 18.78 -11.66 -10.68
C ASN A 29 17.65 -10.99 -9.87
N SER A 30 16.43 -11.54 -9.91
CA SER A 30 15.29 -10.97 -9.18
C SER A 30 15.22 -11.46 -7.73
N LEU A 31 14.64 -10.62 -6.88
CA LEU A 31 14.31 -10.95 -5.50
C LEU A 31 12.79 -11.03 -5.31
N MET A 32 12.36 -11.88 -4.39
CA MET A 32 10.98 -11.87 -3.89
C MET A 32 10.80 -10.60 -3.04
N PRO A 33 9.75 -9.79 -3.24
CA PRO A 33 9.46 -8.69 -2.33
C PRO A 33 9.14 -9.22 -0.92
N ASP A 34 9.59 -8.49 0.10
CA ASP A 34 9.31 -8.85 1.50
C ASP A 34 7.81 -8.82 1.83
N LEU A 35 7.05 -7.97 1.12
CA LEU A 35 5.61 -7.89 1.23
C LEU A 35 4.99 -7.45 -0.11
N PRO A 36 4.33 -8.35 -0.85
CA PRO A 36 3.54 -7.97 -2.02
C PRO A 36 2.22 -7.30 -1.58
N LEU A 37 1.76 -6.34 -2.38
CA LEU A 37 0.43 -5.74 -2.25
C LEU A 37 -0.43 -6.11 -3.45
N ASP A 38 -1.74 -5.97 -3.29
CA ASP A 38 -2.70 -6.27 -4.34
C ASP A 38 -2.41 -5.46 -5.61
N ALA A 39 -2.56 -6.12 -6.76
CA ALA A 39 -2.44 -5.49 -8.07
C ALA A 39 -3.38 -4.28 -8.18
N HIS A 40 -2.90 -3.22 -8.84
CA HIS A 40 -3.64 -1.97 -9.05
C HIS A 40 -4.09 -1.23 -7.78
N SER A 41 -3.52 -1.53 -6.61
CA SER A 41 -3.82 -0.81 -5.37
C SER A 41 -3.19 0.59 -5.27
N VAL A 42 -2.21 0.90 -6.13
CA VAL A 42 -1.57 2.22 -6.27
C VAL A 42 -1.07 2.78 -4.92
N PRO A 43 -0.09 2.13 -4.26
CA PRO A 43 0.50 2.64 -3.03
C PRO A 43 1.32 3.90 -3.32
N LEU A 44 0.98 5.03 -2.68
CA LEU A 44 1.61 6.34 -2.93
C LEU A 44 2.15 7.04 -1.67
N GLY A 45 1.82 6.54 -0.49
CA GLY A 45 2.31 7.06 0.78
C GLY A 45 2.89 5.96 1.65
N LEU A 46 3.99 6.25 2.33
CA LEU A 46 4.65 5.37 3.30
C LEU A 46 5.09 6.20 4.50
N LEU A 47 4.75 5.76 5.72
CA LEU A 47 5.19 6.39 6.96
C LEU A 47 5.61 5.33 7.98
N PHE A 48 6.84 5.42 8.48
CA PHE A 48 7.25 4.79 9.72
C PHE A 48 7.06 5.81 10.85
N HIS A 49 6.15 5.51 11.77
CA HIS A 49 5.75 6.44 12.82
C HIS A 49 6.75 6.46 13.98
N SER A 50 6.98 7.61 14.61
CA SER A 50 7.90 7.73 15.76
C SER A 50 7.41 7.00 17.03
N GLY A 51 6.13 6.67 17.08
CA GLY A 51 5.44 6.08 18.23
C GLY A 51 4.96 7.11 19.27
N LYS A 52 5.13 8.41 19.01
CA LYS A 52 4.58 9.51 19.83
C LYS A 52 3.06 9.60 19.65
N ASN A 53 2.29 9.79 20.73
CA ASN A 53 0.84 10.06 20.66
C ASN A 53 0.06 9.13 19.68
N ILE A 54 0.32 7.83 19.73
CA ILE A 54 -0.38 6.84 18.91
C ILE A 54 -0.66 5.60 19.75
N ASN A 55 -1.72 4.86 19.40
CA ASN A 55 -2.03 3.58 20.03
C ASN A 55 -0.81 2.65 19.95
N THR A 56 -0.52 1.95 21.05
CA THR A 56 0.67 1.08 21.17
C THR A 56 0.77 0.02 20.09
N LYS A 57 -0.37 -0.46 19.55
CA LYS A 57 -0.39 -1.42 18.44
C LYS A 57 0.31 -0.91 17.17
N TYR A 58 0.40 0.42 17.00
CA TYR A 58 0.93 1.06 15.80
C TYR A 58 2.38 1.56 15.92
N LYS A 59 3.06 1.30 17.04
CA LYS A 59 4.41 1.85 17.28
C LYS A 59 5.52 1.20 16.44
N ASN A 60 5.35 -0.06 16.05
CA ASN A 60 6.39 -0.84 15.38
C ASN A 60 5.88 -1.32 14.02
N GLY A 61 5.77 -0.41 13.06
CA GLY A 61 5.31 -0.76 11.74
C GLY A 61 5.31 0.39 10.76
N ALA A 62 4.82 0.10 9.56
CA ALA A 62 4.67 1.05 8.47
C ALA A 62 3.20 1.28 8.14
N PHE A 63 2.84 2.53 7.90
CA PHE A 63 1.58 2.89 7.28
C PHE A 63 1.76 3.02 5.79
N VAL A 64 0.88 2.41 5.00
CA VAL A 64 0.92 2.47 3.53
C VAL A 64 -0.41 2.99 2.99
N VAL A 65 -0.36 4.11 2.28
CA VAL A 65 -1.55 4.71 1.67
C VAL A 65 -1.75 4.15 0.27
N ARG A 66 -2.92 3.55 0.03
CA ARG A 66 -3.30 2.98 -1.25
C ARG A 66 -4.37 3.83 -1.91
N ARG A 67 -3.99 4.57 -2.96
CA ARG A 67 -4.88 5.48 -3.69
C ARG A 67 -5.99 4.75 -4.47
N GLY A 68 -5.75 3.48 -4.78
CA GLY A 68 -6.56 2.64 -5.65
C GLY A 68 -6.45 3.03 -7.13
N GLY A 69 -6.67 2.06 -8.02
CA GLY A 69 -6.57 2.22 -9.48
C GLY A 69 -7.90 2.59 -10.15
N VAL A 70 -7.86 3.21 -11.33
CA VAL A 70 -9.08 3.61 -12.09
C VAL A 70 -9.51 2.63 -13.19
N SER A 71 -8.74 1.58 -13.44
CA SER A 71 -8.90 0.72 -14.63
C SER A 71 -9.01 -0.75 -14.25
N THR A 72 -9.80 -1.06 -13.23
CA THR A 72 -10.04 -2.42 -12.76
C THR A 72 -11.53 -2.68 -12.58
N SER A 73 -11.96 -3.91 -12.86
CA SER A 73 -13.35 -4.35 -12.64
C SER A 73 -13.68 -4.53 -11.15
N LYS A 74 -12.65 -4.64 -10.30
CA LYS A 74 -12.74 -4.70 -8.85
C LYS A 74 -11.95 -3.55 -8.26
N LEU A 75 -12.52 -2.81 -7.31
CA LEU A 75 -11.81 -1.76 -6.59
C LEU A 75 -10.79 -2.41 -5.64
N THR A 76 -9.55 -1.93 -5.70
CA THR A 76 -8.45 -2.39 -4.86
C THR A 76 -7.72 -1.17 -4.31
N GLY A 77 -7.37 -1.16 -3.02
CA GLY A 77 -6.82 0.01 -2.34
C GLY A 77 -7.94 0.84 -1.72
N TYR A 78 -7.86 2.17 -1.87
CA TYR A 78 -8.80 3.13 -1.27
C TYR A 78 -8.82 3.06 0.26
N ASP A 79 -7.64 2.91 0.84
CA ASP A 79 -7.44 2.74 2.27
C ASP A 79 -6.01 3.13 2.69
N VAL A 80 -5.79 3.11 3.99
CA VAL A 80 -4.46 3.13 4.59
C VAL A 80 -4.27 1.83 5.34
N LEU A 81 -3.18 1.14 5.03
CA LEU A 81 -2.77 -0.08 5.70
C LEU A 81 -1.82 0.23 6.85
N PHE A 82 -1.79 -0.64 7.85
CA PHE A 82 -0.70 -0.77 8.81
C PHE A 82 -0.06 -2.16 8.65
N ILE A 83 1.27 -2.19 8.56
CA ILE A 83 2.08 -3.39 8.44
C ILE A 83 2.97 -3.45 9.67
N PRO A 84 2.79 -4.40 10.59
CA PRO A 84 3.67 -4.52 11.75
C PRO A 84 5.06 -5.01 11.35
N PHE A 85 6.08 -4.48 12.01
CA PHE A 85 7.48 -4.83 11.80
C PHE A 85 8.04 -5.49 13.06
N LYS A 86 8.92 -6.47 12.83
CA LYS A 86 9.72 -7.11 13.87
C LYS A 86 11.14 -7.29 13.34
N ASP A 87 12.14 -6.90 14.13
CA ASP A 87 13.56 -7.03 13.79
C ASP A 87 13.92 -6.43 12.41
N GLY A 88 13.30 -5.27 12.09
CA GLY A 88 13.53 -4.54 10.83
C GLY A 88 12.82 -5.12 9.61
N LYS A 89 11.97 -6.15 9.77
CA LYS A 89 11.23 -6.78 8.66
C LYS A 89 9.72 -6.73 8.88
N PRO A 90 8.91 -6.63 7.81
CA PRO A 90 7.47 -6.82 7.92
C PRO A 90 7.18 -8.25 8.41
N ASN A 91 6.25 -8.40 9.36
CA ASN A 91 5.92 -9.72 9.91
C ASN A 91 4.90 -10.50 9.05
N GLY A 92 4.53 -9.98 7.88
CA GLY A 92 3.57 -10.57 6.95
C GLY A 92 2.10 -10.25 7.22
N VAL A 93 1.77 -9.65 8.37
CA VAL A 93 0.40 -9.22 8.67
C VAL A 93 0.14 -7.87 8.01
N ILE A 94 -1.03 -7.74 7.38
CA ILE A 94 -1.51 -6.50 6.79
C ILE A 94 -2.84 -6.16 7.47
N GLU A 95 -2.90 -5.02 8.13
CA GLU A 95 -4.11 -4.53 8.81
C GLU A 95 -4.65 -3.28 8.10
N THR A 96 -5.96 -3.14 8.02
CA THR A 96 -6.57 -1.88 7.57
C THR A 96 -6.55 -0.88 8.73
N PHE A 97 -5.86 0.24 8.54
CA PHE A 97 -5.81 1.35 9.51
C PHE A 97 -6.94 2.35 9.29
N LEU A 98 -7.18 2.75 8.04
CA LEU A 98 -8.22 3.70 7.66
C LEU A 98 -8.91 3.23 6.38
N SER A 99 -10.24 3.18 6.38
CA SER A 99 -11.06 2.84 5.22
C SER A 99 -12.27 3.79 5.11
N GLY A 100 -13.25 3.47 4.27
CA GLY A 100 -14.45 4.29 4.09
C GLY A 100 -14.40 5.24 2.89
N PHE A 101 -13.41 5.08 2.01
CA PHE A 101 -13.30 5.87 0.78
C PHE A 101 -14.14 5.31 -0.37
N ILE A 102 -14.65 4.08 -0.26
CA ILE A 102 -15.53 3.45 -1.25
C ILE A 102 -16.98 3.65 -0.83
N ALA A 103 -17.80 4.20 -1.72
CA ALA A 103 -19.23 4.43 -1.50
C ALA A 103 -20.08 3.23 -1.92
N SER A 104 -19.73 2.61 -3.05
CA SER A 104 -20.37 1.40 -3.55
C SER A 104 -19.39 0.63 -4.43
N GLU A 105 -18.97 -0.54 -3.97
CA GLU A 105 -18.05 -1.39 -4.73
C GLU A 105 -18.72 -1.89 -6.03
N GLU A 106 -19.99 -2.31 -5.95
CA GLU A 106 -20.77 -2.77 -7.10
C GLU A 106 -20.86 -1.73 -8.23
N ARG A 107 -21.07 -0.46 -7.86
CA ARG A 107 -21.20 0.65 -8.82
C ARG A 107 -19.87 1.33 -9.15
N GLY A 108 -18.76 0.92 -8.53
CA GLY A 108 -17.47 1.58 -8.68
C GLY A 108 -17.43 3.03 -8.16
N GLU A 109 -18.32 3.37 -7.22
CA GLU A 109 -18.44 4.73 -6.68
C GLU A 109 -17.55 4.93 -5.45
N ILE A 110 -16.90 6.08 -5.37
CA ILE A 110 -15.94 6.43 -4.32
C ILE A 110 -16.24 7.81 -3.73
N TYR A 111 -15.92 7.99 -2.45
CA TYR A 111 -15.94 9.28 -1.77
C TYR A 111 -14.60 10.02 -1.85
N GLY A 112 -13.50 9.28 -2.03
CA GLY A 112 -12.16 9.84 -2.02
C GLY A 112 -11.08 8.83 -2.39
N ARG A 113 -9.84 9.29 -2.44
CA ARG A 113 -8.65 8.52 -2.79
C ARG A 113 -7.47 9.04 -1.96
N PRO A 114 -7.06 8.31 -0.91
CA PRO A 114 -5.98 8.79 -0.07
C PRO A 114 -4.65 8.72 -0.85
N VAL A 115 -3.74 9.67 -0.63
CA VAL A 115 -2.47 9.78 -1.37
C VAL A 115 -1.27 9.91 -0.43
N GLY A 116 -1.10 11.08 0.18
CA GLY A 116 0.04 11.39 1.03
C GLY A 116 -0.24 11.04 2.48
N ILE A 117 0.83 10.76 3.23
CA ILE A 117 0.80 10.55 4.68
C ILE A 117 2.01 11.22 5.32
N ALA A 118 1.80 11.86 6.48
CA ALA A 118 2.85 12.48 7.26
C ALA A 118 2.54 12.41 8.76
N GLU A 119 3.59 12.48 9.58
CA GLU A 119 3.47 12.63 11.04
C GLU A 119 3.56 14.12 11.40
N ALA A 120 2.58 14.60 12.18
CA ALA A 120 2.59 15.94 12.76
C ALA A 120 3.54 16.02 13.96
N LEU A 121 3.94 17.22 14.37
CA LEU A 121 4.89 17.41 15.48
C LEU A 121 4.45 16.77 16.80
N ASN A 122 3.15 16.64 17.02
CA ASN A 122 2.57 16.00 18.21
C ASN A 122 2.42 14.47 18.09
N GLY A 123 2.73 13.87 16.94
CA GLY A 123 2.57 12.43 16.68
C GLY A 123 1.22 12.04 16.08
N GLU A 124 0.40 13.00 15.65
CA GLU A 124 -0.81 12.71 14.89
C GLU A 124 -0.49 12.39 13.42
N ILE A 125 -1.36 11.64 12.77
CA ILE A 125 -1.18 11.28 11.36
C ILE A 125 -2.03 12.21 10.49
N ILE A 126 -1.40 12.81 9.47
CA ILE A 126 -2.07 13.62 8.45
C ILE A 126 -2.10 12.81 7.16
N ILE A 127 -3.28 12.68 6.53
CA ILE A 127 -3.47 12.02 5.24
C ILE A 127 -4.12 12.99 4.25
N THR A 128 -3.67 12.97 3.00
CA THR A 128 -4.28 13.74 1.92
C THR A 128 -5.24 12.89 1.11
N ASP A 129 -6.36 13.46 0.66
CA ASP A 129 -7.34 12.83 -0.24
C ASP A 129 -7.54 13.74 -1.46
N ASP A 130 -7.09 13.29 -2.64
CA ASP A 130 -7.05 14.13 -3.83
C ASP A 130 -8.41 14.26 -4.54
N VAL A 131 -9.23 13.20 -4.55
CA VAL A 131 -10.58 13.25 -5.13
C VAL A 131 -11.58 13.88 -4.18
N GLY A 132 -11.49 13.60 -2.88
CA GLY A 132 -12.33 14.24 -1.88
C GLY A 132 -11.97 15.71 -1.64
N GLY A 133 -10.73 16.12 -1.97
CA GLY A 133 -10.24 17.48 -1.77
C GLY A 133 -10.04 17.82 -0.30
N ARG A 134 -9.57 16.86 0.52
CA ARG A 134 -9.54 16.97 1.98
C ARG A 134 -8.18 16.60 2.56
N LEU A 135 -7.92 17.12 3.76
CA LEU A 135 -6.90 16.62 4.67
C LEU A 135 -7.61 15.94 5.86
N LEU A 136 -7.15 14.75 6.22
CA LEU A 136 -7.63 14.00 7.36
C LEU A 136 -6.56 14.04 8.45
N LEU A 137 -6.92 14.51 9.64
CA LEU A 137 -6.09 14.43 10.83
C LEU A 137 -6.59 13.26 11.68
N ILE A 138 -5.73 12.29 11.93
CA ILE A 138 -6.02 11.12 12.75
C ILE A 138 -5.29 11.26 14.07
N SER A 139 -6.10 11.37 15.13
CA SER A 139 -5.63 11.53 16.50
C SER A 139 -6.13 10.36 17.35
N PRO A 140 -5.33 9.82 18.28
CA PRO A 140 -5.89 8.93 19.30
C PRO A 140 -6.94 9.69 20.11
N LEU A 141 -8.01 9.01 20.47
CA LEU A 141 -8.89 9.51 21.53
C LEU A 141 -8.11 9.44 22.84
N PHE A 142 -8.22 10.49 23.66
CA PHE A 142 -7.68 10.46 25.02
C PHE A 142 -8.46 9.41 25.82
N ASP A 143 -7.75 8.56 26.56
CA ASP A 143 -8.31 7.84 27.71
C ASP A 143 -8.39 8.79 28.91
#